data_AF-A0A7S3DBP6-F1
#
_entry.id   AF-A0A7S3DBP6-F1
#
_cell.length_a   1.000
_cell.length_b   1.000
_cell.length_c   1.000
_cell.angle_alpha   90.00
_cell.angle_beta   90.00
_cell.angle_gamma   90.00
#
_symmetry.space_group_name_H-M   'P 1'
#
loop_
_entity.id
_entity.type
_entity.pdbx_description
1 polymer ?
#
loop_
_entity_poly.entity_id
_entity_poly.type
_entity_poly.pdbx_seq_one_letter_code
_entity_poly.pdbx_strand_id
1 'polypeptide(L)'
;MDRPSRRFIQAYNASLLLLLLVSSALVVAVVAGNPASCPEDCNERGVCTEGECVCEIGFSGTSCEIVLQSNATNTTSSSFSSSSGACPLDCSGHGACIDYECECVSGYAGADCSLLDFSSSSQSSSMFESSSVLDSYDISSSSSEDNISDISSS
;
A
#
# COMPACT_ATOMS: atom_id res chain seq x y z
N MET A 1 68.27 14.13 5.99
CA MET A 1 66.91 14.65 6.25
C MET A 1 66.32 15.11 4.92
N ASP A 2 65.72 14.19 4.16
CA ASP A 2 65.02 14.50 2.90
C ASP A 2 63.69 15.21 3.20
N ARG A 3 63.56 16.45 2.72
CA ARG A 3 62.32 17.25 2.84
C ARG A 3 61.31 16.76 1.81
N PRO A 4 60.07 16.42 2.20
CA PRO A 4 59.07 15.91 1.27
C PRO A 4 58.48 17.04 0.40
N SER A 5 58.50 16.78 -0.91
CA SER A 5 57.39 16.99 -1.86
C SER A 5 56.56 18.28 -1.80
N ARG A 6 57.08 19.37 -2.41
CA ARG A 6 56.27 20.51 -2.88
C ARG A 6 55.31 20.18 -4.03
N ARG A 7 55.33 18.96 -4.58
CA ARG A 7 54.41 18.52 -5.65
C ARG A 7 53.10 17.90 -5.16
N PHE A 8 52.96 17.60 -3.86
CA PHE A 8 51.74 16.97 -3.33
C PHE A 8 50.62 17.96 -2.99
N ILE A 9 50.97 19.22 -2.66
CA ILE A 9 49.97 20.22 -2.24
C ILE A 9 49.21 20.80 -3.45
N GLN A 10 49.78 20.76 -4.66
CA GLN A 10 49.11 21.27 -5.88
C GLN A 10 48.03 20.31 -6.41
N ALA A 11 48.26 19.00 -6.31
CA ALA A 11 47.32 17.98 -6.77
C ALA A 11 46.12 17.84 -5.82
N TYR A 12 46.33 18.02 -4.51
CA TYR A 12 45.24 18.03 -3.52
C TYR A 12 44.26 19.18 -3.75
N ASN A 13 44.73 20.36 -4.16
CA ASN A 13 43.86 21.48 -4.49
C ASN A 13 43.06 21.24 -5.77
N ALA A 14 43.66 20.64 -6.81
CA ALA A 14 42.94 20.31 -8.04
C ALA A 14 41.90 19.18 -7.82
N SER A 15 42.26 18.12 -7.09
CA SER A 15 41.34 17.02 -6.77
C SER A 15 40.21 17.46 -5.83
N LEU A 16 40.50 18.31 -4.84
CA LEU A 16 39.46 18.85 -3.94
C LEU A 16 38.53 19.83 -4.69
N LEU A 17 39.06 20.64 -5.60
CA LEU A 17 38.26 21.52 -6.46
C LEU A 17 37.36 20.71 -7.41
N LEU A 18 37.87 19.62 -7.99
CA LEU A 18 37.08 18.71 -8.83
C LEU A 18 35.98 18.01 -8.02
N LEU A 19 36.28 17.53 -6.80
CA LEU A 19 35.26 16.93 -5.93
C LEU A 19 34.16 17.95 -5.56
N LEU A 20 34.53 19.19 -5.21
CA LEU A 20 33.57 20.26 -4.92
C LEU A 20 32.68 20.60 -6.12
N LEU A 21 33.27 20.69 -7.33
CA LEU A 21 32.53 20.96 -8.57
C LEU A 21 31.58 19.81 -8.92
N VAL A 22 32.02 18.55 -8.78
CA VAL A 22 31.19 17.36 -9.01
C VAL A 22 30.04 17.30 -8.02
N SER A 23 30.28 17.61 -6.74
CA SER A 23 29.20 17.69 -5.74
C SER A 23 28.23 18.84 -6.02
N SER A 24 28.70 20.03 -6.44
CA SER A 24 27.79 21.12 -6.82
C SER A 24 26.98 20.79 -8.07
N ALA A 25 27.57 20.13 -9.06
CA ALA A 25 26.88 19.70 -10.27
C ALA A 25 25.86 18.59 -9.99
N LEU A 26 26.18 17.64 -9.10
CA LEU A 26 25.26 16.60 -8.64
C LEU A 26 24.10 17.20 -7.83
N VAL A 27 24.38 18.17 -6.95
CA VAL A 27 23.36 18.91 -6.20
C VAL A 27 22.43 19.66 -7.16
N VAL A 28 22.96 20.30 -8.21
CA VAL A 28 22.18 20.98 -9.26
C VAL A 28 21.31 20.01 -10.07
N ALA A 29 21.83 18.82 -10.39
CA ALA A 29 21.08 17.79 -11.12
C ALA A 29 19.92 17.19 -10.29
N VAL A 30 20.08 17.06 -8.97
CA VAL A 30 19.05 16.54 -8.07
C VAL A 30 17.92 17.56 -7.84
N VAL A 31 18.20 18.87 -7.92
CA VAL A 31 17.16 19.92 -7.81
C VAL A 31 16.49 20.27 -9.14
N ALA A 32 16.93 19.66 -10.25
CA ALA A 32 16.36 19.87 -11.59
C ALA A 32 15.18 18.93 -11.91
N GLY A 33 14.50 18.39 -10.90
CA GLY A 33 13.11 17.99 -11.07
C GLY A 33 12.30 19.25 -11.29
N ASN A 34 12.00 19.56 -12.56
CA ASN A 34 11.45 20.84 -13.02
C ASN A 34 10.17 21.21 -12.23
N PRO A 35 10.22 22.16 -11.27
CA PRO A 35 9.14 22.37 -10.30
C PRO A 35 8.00 23.24 -10.86
N ALA A 36 7.70 23.14 -12.15
CA ALA A 36 6.64 23.91 -12.80
C ALA A 36 6.08 23.28 -14.10
N SER A 37 6.64 22.15 -14.57
CA SER A 37 6.10 21.46 -15.74
C SER A 37 5.16 20.35 -15.30
N CYS A 38 3.99 20.29 -15.92
CA CYS A 38 3.11 19.15 -15.72
C CYS A 38 3.73 17.87 -16.27
N PRO A 39 3.49 16.72 -15.61
CA PRO A 39 3.97 15.43 -16.09
C PRO A 39 3.34 15.14 -17.46
N GLU A 40 4.18 14.77 -18.43
CA GLU A 40 3.78 14.42 -19.81
C GLU A 40 2.83 15.43 -20.47
N ASP A 41 2.92 16.72 -20.13
CA ASP A 41 2.01 17.78 -20.60
C ASP A 41 0.52 17.42 -20.47
N CYS A 42 0.16 16.75 -19.37
CA CYS A 42 -1.19 16.24 -19.11
C CYS A 42 -1.73 15.35 -20.25
N ASN A 43 -0.85 14.66 -20.99
CA ASN A 43 -1.16 13.85 -22.18
C ASN A 43 -2.02 14.57 -23.22
N GLU A 44 -1.97 15.90 -23.26
CA GLU A 44 -2.84 16.75 -24.10
C GLU A 44 -4.35 16.57 -23.80
N ARG A 45 -4.69 16.10 -22.60
CA ARG A 45 -6.05 15.76 -22.13
C ARG A 45 -6.43 16.49 -20.84
N GLY A 46 -5.83 17.64 -20.62
CA GLY A 46 -6.06 18.45 -19.43
C GLY A 46 -5.38 19.80 -19.53
N VAL A 47 -5.59 20.61 -18.50
CA VAL A 47 -4.99 21.94 -18.35
C VAL A 47 -3.95 21.87 -17.24
N CYS A 48 -2.74 22.32 -17.53
CA CYS A 48 -1.67 22.42 -16.55
C CYS A 48 -1.84 23.67 -15.67
N THR A 49 -1.98 23.49 -14.37
CA THR A 49 -2.09 24.58 -13.37
C THR A 49 -1.08 24.36 -12.26
N GLU A 50 -0.06 25.22 -12.17
CA GLU A 50 0.97 25.18 -11.11
C GLU A 50 1.67 23.81 -10.94
N GLY A 51 1.80 23.04 -12.03
CA GLY A 51 2.42 21.70 -12.02
C GLY A 51 1.45 20.55 -11.75
N GLU A 52 0.17 20.85 -11.55
CA GLU A 52 -0.91 19.87 -11.41
C GLU A 52 -1.80 19.86 -12.66
N CYS A 53 -2.19 18.66 -13.11
CA CYS A 53 -3.07 18.49 -14.26
C CYS A 53 -4.54 18.49 -13.85
N VAL A 54 -5.32 19.43 -14.39
CA VAL A 54 -6.78 19.42 -14.33
C VAL A 54 -7.31 18.72 -15.58
N CYS A 55 -7.75 17.47 -15.44
CA CYS A 55 -8.14 16.63 -16.56
C CYS A 55 -9.51 16.99 -17.17
N GLU A 56 -9.64 16.73 -18.46
CA GLU A 56 -10.91 16.80 -19.17
C GLU A 56 -11.89 15.71 -18.70
N ILE A 57 -13.19 15.92 -18.97
CA ILE A 57 -14.24 14.95 -18.63
C ILE A 57 -13.92 13.61 -19.30
N GLY A 58 -13.92 12.54 -18.50
CA GLY A 58 -13.60 11.21 -19.01
C GLY A 58 -12.12 10.84 -18.89
N PHE A 59 -11.28 11.69 -18.29
CA PHE A 59 -9.87 11.41 -18.02
C PHE A 59 -9.50 11.67 -16.55
N SER A 60 -8.47 10.99 -16.05
CA SER A 60 -7.94 11.10 -14.69
C SER A 60 -6.46 10.68 -14.64
N GLY A 61 -5.82 10.72 -13.47
CA GLY A 61 -4.39 10.43 -13.29
C GLY A 61 -3.54 11.69 -13.15
N THR A 62 -2.28 11.54 -12.74
CA THR A 62 -1.39 12.70 -12.48
C THR A 62 -1.04 13.45 -13.76
N SER A 63 -1.16 12.79 -14.91
CA SER A 63 -0.94 13.32 -16.26
C SER A 63 -2.14 13.12 -17.18
N CYS A 64 -3.36 12.86 -16.65
CA CYS A 64 -4.56 12.58 -17.44
C CYS A 64 -4.47 11.33 -18.36
N GLU A 65 -3.67 10.36 -17.96
CA GLU A 65 -3.40 9.10 -18.67
C GLU A 65 -4.53 8.06 -18.53
N ILE A 66 -5.38 8.18 -17.51
CA ILE A 66 -6.45 7.22 -17.21
C ILE A 66 -7.71 7.64 -17.94
N VAL A 67 -8.24 6.79 -18.83
CA VAL A 67 -9.54 7.02 -19.50
C VAL A 67 -10.66 6.43 -18.65
N LEU A 68 -11.59 7.27 -18.18
CA LEU A 68 -12.76 6.90 -17.37
C LEU A 68 -13.91 6.30 -18.21
N GLN A 69 -13.82 6.38 -19.55
CA GLN A 69 -14.75 5.70 -20.45
C GLN A 69 -14.30 4.24 -20.64
N SER A 70 -14.96 3.35 -19.90
CA SER A 70 -14.73 1.90 -19.86
C SER A 70 -15.08 1.19 -21.17
N ASN A 71 -14.26 1.34 -22.21
CA ASN A 71 -14.08 0.29 -23.19
C ASN A 71 -12.60 -0.10 -23.18
N ALA A 72 -12.26 -0.96 -22.23
CA ALA A 72 -10.89 -1.40 -21.94
C ALA A 72 -10.31 -2.19 -23.11
N THR A 73 -9.70 -1.51 -24.08
CA THR A 73 -8.69 -2.14 -24.92
C THR A 73 -7.39 -2.18 -24.13
N ASN A 74 -7.02 -3.38 -23.71
CA ASN A 74 -5.76 -3.76 -23.05
C ASN A 74 -4.57 -2.89 -23.49
N THR A 75 -4.32 -1.80 -22.78
CA THR A 75 -3.06 -1.08 -22.88
C THR A 75 -2.72 -0.57 -21.50
N THR A 76 -2.04 -1.43 -20.74
CA THR A 76 -1.07 -1.02 -19.71
C THR A 76 -1.54 0.01 -18.68
N SER A 77 -2.68 -0.21 -18.03
CA SER A 77 -3.00 0.45 -16.76
C SER A 77 -2.24 -0.26 -15.64
N SER A 78 -0.97 0.09 -15.51
CA SER A 78 -0.11 -0.38 -14.44
C SER A 78 -0.67 0.09 -13.10
N SER A 79 -1.22 -0.87 -12.37
CA SER A 79 -1.15 -1.02 -10.92
C SER A 79 -1.74 0.14 -10.10
N PHE A 80 -2.67 -0.22 -9.20
CA PHE A 80 -3.32 0.65 -8.22
C PHE A 80 -4.60 1.36 -8.71
N SER A 81 -5.53 0.58 -9.23
CA SER A 81 -6.95 0.85 -8.97
C SER A 81 -7.70 -0.45 -8.88
N SER A 82 -8.01 -0.84 -7.64
CA SER A 82 -8.94 -1.91 -7.29
C SER A 82 -10.39 -1.59 -7.69
N SER A 83 -10.62 -1.03 -8.88
CA SER A 83 -11.96 -0.61 -9.29
C SER A 83 -12.14 -0.60 -10.81
N SER A 84 -11.75 -1.69 -11.48
CA SER A 84 -12.16 -1.94 -12.87
C SER A 84 -12.08 -3.42 -13.20
N GLY A 85 -13.16 -4.15 -12.90
CA GLY A 85 -13.45 -5.41 -13.59
C GLY A 85 -12.64 -6.65 -13.20
N ALA A 86 -11.70 -6.56 -12.26
CA ALA A 86 -10.83 -7.66 -11.86
C ALA A 86 -10.65 -7.71 -10.34
N CYS A 87 -10.49 -8.92 -9.80
CA CYS A 87 -10.25 -9.10 -8.37
C CYS A 87 -8.85 -8.63 -7.97
N PRO A 88 -8.70 -8.07 -6.76
CA PRO A 88 -7.42 -7.58 -6.27
C PRO A 88 -6.40 -8.72 -6.19
N LEU A 89 -5.26 -8.53 -6.85
CA LEU A 89 -4.16 -9.50 -6.97
C LEU A 89 -4.60 -10.93 -7.34
N ASP A 90 -5.67 -11.09 -8.12
CA ASP A 90 -6.21 -12.42 -8.48
C ASP A 90 -6.50 -13.30 -7.24
N CYS A 91 -6.99 -12.65 -6.17
CA CYS A 91 -7.23 -13.26 -4.86
C CYS A 91 -6.00 -14.00 -4.30
N SER A 92 -4.80 -13.57 -4.67
CA SER A 92 -3.51 -14.18 -4.30
C SER A 92 -3.42 -15.69 -4.58
N GLY A 93 -4.29 -16.23 -5.44
CA GLY A 93 -4.44 -17.68 -5.66
C GLY A 93 -5.09 -18.45 -4.50
N HIS A 94 -5.65 -17.75 -3.51
CA HIS A 94 -6.28 -18.30 -2.30
C HIS A 94 -7.78 -18.02 -2.23
N GLY A 95 -8.44 -17.73 -3.35
CA GLY A 95 -9.87 -17.49 -3.40
C GLY A 95 -10.46 -17.57 -4.81
N ALA A 96 -11.79 -17.55 -4.89
CA ALA A 96 -12.52 -17.39 -6.14
C ALA A 96 -12.85 -15.92 -6.38
N CYS A 97 -12.73 -15.47 -7.63
CA CYS A 97 -13.11 -14.13 -8.02
C CYS A 97 -14.57 -14.09 -8.47
N ILE A 98 -15.43 -13.37 -7.74
CA ILE A 98 -16.87 -13.27 -8.00
C ILE A 98 -17.27 -11.79 -7.93
N ASP A 99 -17.79 -11.25 -9.03
CA ASP A 99 -18.23 -9.84 -9.10
C ASP A 99 -17.19 -8.84 -8.55
N TYR A 100 -15.92 -9.12 -8.83
CA TYR A 100 -14.76 -8.32 -8.42
C TYR A 100 -14.42 -8.38 -6.93
N GLU A 101 -15.04 -9.30 -6.19
CA GLU A 101 -14.76 -9.60 -4.80
C GLU A 101 -14.18 -11.01 -4.64
N CYS A 102 -13.26 -11.16 -3.70
CA CYS A 102 -12.59 -12.42 -3.44
C CYS A 102 -13.34 -13.22 -2.38
N GLU A 103 -13.84 -14.39 -2.76
CA GLU A 103 -14.31 -15.41 -1.84
C GLU A 103 -13.12 -16.28 -1.42
N CYS A 104 -12.55 -16.01 -0.25
CA CYS A 104 -11.34 -16.69 0.21
C CYS A 104 -11.60 -18.15 0.62
N VAL A 105 -10.62 -19.00 0.32
CA VAL A 105 -10.55 -20.38 0.83
C VAL A 105 -10.26 -20.35 2.33
N SER A 106 -10.80 -21.32 3.08
CA SER A 106 -10.59 -21.46 4.53
C SER A 106 -9.11 -21.35 4.91
N GLY A 107 -8.83 -20.55 5.94
CA GLY A 107 -7.47 -20.25 6.39
C GLY A 107 -6.86 -19.01 5.74
N TYR A 108 -7.57 -18.34 4.82
CA TYR A 108 -7.15 -17.08 4.20
C TYR A 108 -8.23 -15.99 4.31
N ALA A 109 -7.82 -14.74 4.37
CA ALA A 109 -8.66 -13.56 4.53
C ALA A 109 -8.00 -12.30 3.92
N GLY A 110 -8.74 -11.20 3.96
CA GLY A 110 -8.33 -9.92 3.35
C GLY A 110 -8.94 -9.74 1.97
N ALA A 111 -8.86 -8.52 1.43
CA ALA A 111 -9.49 -8.15 0.16
C ALA A 111 -8.99 -9.01 -1.02
N ASP A 112 -7.73 -9.46 -0.94
CA ASP A 112 -7.03 -10.27 -1.93
C ASP A 112 -6.61 -11.66 -1.40
N CYS A 113 -7.19 -12.13 -0.28
CA CYS A 113 -6.88 -13.42 0.36
C CYS A 113 -5.39 -13.67 0.68
N SER A 114 -4.60 -12.62 0.88
CA SER A 114 -3.17 -12.73 1.21
C SER A 114 -2.90 -12.92 2.71
N LEU A 115 -3.88 -12.63 3.57
CA LEU A 115 -3.75 -12.77 5.01
C LEU A 115 -4.13 -14.18 5.43
N LEU A 116 -3.38 -14.78 6.35
CA LEU A 116 -3.78 -16.04 6.96
C LEU A 116 -4.84 -15.79 8.03
N ASP A 117 -5.97 -16.48 7.87
CA ASP A 117 -7.02 -16.51 8.86
C ASP A 117 -6.75 -17.64 9.87
N PHE A 118 -6.08 -17.29 10.96
CA PHE A 118 -5.82 -18.22 12.07
C PHE A 118 -7.10 -18.62 12.83
N SER A 119 -8.25 -17.99 12.54
CA SER A 119 -9.52 -18.33 13.19
C SER A 119 -10.19 -19.59 12.61
N SER A 120 -9.88 -19.96 11.36
CA SER A 120 -10.42 -21.15 10.68
C SER A 120 -9.46 -22.34 10.63
N SER A 121 -8.17 -22.13 10.94
CA SER A 121 -7.34 -23.22 11.45
C SER A 121 -7.82 -23.54 12.88
N SER A 122 -8.03 -24.81 13.20
CA SER A 122 -8.53 -25.32 14.48
C SER A 122 -7.61 -25.05 15.70
N GLN A 123 -7.21 -23.79 15.90
CA GLN A 123 -6.38 -23.29 16.98
C GLN A 123 -6.93 -21.97 17.55
N SER A 124 -8.25 -21.83 17.64
CA SER A 124 -8.81 -20.95 18.66
C SER A 124 -8.90 -21.72 19.98
N SER A 125 -8.21 -21.20 21.01
CA SER A 125 -8.45 -21.44 22.44
C SER A 125 -7.64 -22.53 23.16
N SER A 126 -6.32 -22.42 23.30
CA SER A 126 -5.62 -22.91 24.52
C SER A 126 -4.19 -22.40 24.78
N MET A 127 -3.80 -21.19 24.35
CA MET A 127 -2.51 -20.62 24.82
C MET A 127 -2.53 -19.10 25.00
N PHE A 128 -3.54 -18.59 25.70
CA PHE A 128 -3.40 -17.40 26.53
C PHE A 128 -4.04 -17.71 27.88
N GLU A 129 -3.48 -18.69 28.59
CA GLU A 129 -3.68 -18.78 30.03
C GLU A 129 -2.38 -18.34 30.69
N SER A 130 -2.32 -17.08 31.10
CA SER A 130 -1.47 -16.61 32.19
C SER A 130 -1.89 -15.22 32.64
N SER A 131 -2.50 -15.20 33.82
CA SER A 131 -2.40 -14.13 34.83
C SER A 131 -3.39 -12.96 34.76
N SER A 132 -4.55 -13.17 35.40
CA SER A 132 -5.00 -12.24 36.45
C SER A 132 -5.64 -13.00 37.61
N VAL A 133 -4.79 -13.61 38.43
CA VAL A 133 -5.11 -13.80 39.85
C VAL A 133 -5.09 -12.42 40.48
N LEU A 134 -6.26 -11.83 40.73
CA LEU A 134 -6.57 -11.04 41.93
C LEU A 134 -8.09 -11.10 42.21
N ASP A 135 -8.41 -11.88 43.23
CA ASP A 135 -9.56 -11.88 44.14
C ASP A 135 -10.84 -11.11 43.76
N SER A 136 -11.98 -11.80 43.77
CA SER A 136 -12.82 -11.84 44.99
C SER A 136 -14.03 -12.78 44.85
N TYR A 137 -14.01 -13.84 45.66
CA TYR A 137 -15.12 -14.33 46.49
C TYR A 137 -16.52 -14.58 45.86
N ASP A 138 -16.84 -15.89 45.77
CA ASP A 138 -18.13 -16.54 46.12
C ASP A 138 -19.41 -16.16 45.32
N ILE A 139 -20.35 -17.04 44.96
CA ILE A 139 -20.89 -18.23 45.61
C ILE A 139 -21.44 -19.17 44.52
N SER A 140 -21.35 -20.47 44.79
CA SER A 140 -22.00 -21.54 44.08
C SER A 140 -23.53 -21.39 44.03
N SER A 141 -24.14 -21.52 42.86
CA SER A 141 -25.56 -21.86 42.72
C SER A 141 -25.77 -22.70 41.47
N SER A 142 -25.63 -24.01 41.64
CA SER A 142 -26.25 -25.01 40.79
C SER A 142 -27.78 -24.90 40.88
N SER A 143 -28.47 -24.68 39.76
CA SER A 143 -29.82 -25.22 39.52
C SER A 143 -30.11 -25.23 38.02
N SER A 144 -29.97 -26.40 37.42
CA SER A 144 -30.77 -26.83 36.28
C SER A 144 -32.25 -26.72 36.61
N GLU A 145 -33.08 -26.17 35.72
CA GLU A 145 -34.50 -26.54 35.56
C GLU A 145 -35.04 -26.04 34.22
N ASP A 146 -35.35 -27.01 33.36
CA ASP A 146 -36.20 -26.92 32.18
C ASP A 146 -37.59 -26.33 32.51
N ASN A 147 -38.15 -25.46 31.66
CA ASN A 147 -39.56 -25.56 31.24
C ASN A 147 -40.00 -24.55 30.17
N ILE A 148 -40.28 -25.10 28.97
CA ILE A 148 -41.50 -24.95 28.17
C ILE A 148 -42.00 -23.52 27.88
N SER A 149 -41.72 -23.08 26.66
CA SER A 149 -42.43 -22.01 25.97
C SER A 149 -43.66 -22.59 25.24
N ASP A 150 -44.79 -22.68 25.93
CA ASP A 150 -46.11 -22.88 25.33
C ASP A 150 -47.09 -21.81 25.86
N ILE A 151 -47.26 -20.73 25.11
CA ILE A 151 -48.53 -19.98 25.11
C ILE A 151 -48.87 -19.67 23.65
N SER A 152 -49.64 -20.59 23.08
CA SER A 152 -50.42 -20.40 21.87
C SER A 152 -51.44 -19.28 22.10
N SER A 153 -51.34 -18.22 21.31
CA SER A 153 -52.37 -17.20 21.18
C SER A 153 -53.62 -17.79 20.50
N SER A 154 -54.76 -17.80 21.19
CA SER A 154 -56.12 -17.92 20.61
C SER A 154 -57.14 -17.38 21.60
#